data_AF-A0A522MFL7-F1
#
_entry.id   AF-A0A522MFL7-F1
#
_cell.length_a   1.000
_cell.length_b   1.000
_cell.length_c   1.000
_cell.angle_alpha   90.00
_cell.angle_beta   90.00
_cell.angle_gamma   90.00
#
_symmetry.space_group_name_H-M   'P 1'
#
loop_
_entity.id
_entity.type
_entity.pdbx_description
1 polymer ?
#
loop_
_entity_poly.entity_id
_entity_poly.type
_entity_poly.pdbx_seq_one_letter_code
_entity_poly.pdbx_strand_id
1 'polypeptide(L)'
;MLRRNGNDARSNVVELEGAGPWLVLWQDGIKRDQTDWGRLEGHACNGFSCDTLDGYVLELKPTKGREILSAIANEHFCSSCKYDSLDYGATVEHEKAYADWLLDLGITAGDVNQLKQAVYPLAATAETLARFGVEGVQVPAEAHLFVLGENCD
;
A
#
# COMPACT_ATOMS: atom_id res chain seq x y z
N MET A 1 -14.60 9.40 -5.55
CA MET A 1 -14.53 9.31 -7.02
C MET A 1 -13.17 9.83 -7.50
N LEU A 2 -12.25 8.94 -7.91
CA LEU A 2 -10.97 9.32 -8.55
C LEU A 2 -11.21 10.42 -9.59
N ARG A 3 -10.57 11.59 -9.43
CA ARG A 3 -10.72 12.69 -10.39
C ARG A 3 -9.88 12.38 -11.64
N ARG A 4 -10.56 12.00 -12.73
CA ARG A 4 -9.92 11.68 -14.02
C ARG A 4 -9.66 12.97 -14.81
N ASN A 5 -8.39 13.34 -15.00
CA ASN A 5 -7.97 14.42 -15.92
C ASN A 5 -7.31 13.81 -17.17
N GLY A 6 -8.02 12.92 -17.88
CA GLY A 6 -7.45 12.24 -19.04
C GLY A 6 -8.26 11.02 -19.52
N ASN A 7 -8.17 10.73 -20.82
CA ASN A 7 -8.75 9.54 -21.44
C ASN A 7 -7.80 8.32 -21.42
N ASP A 8 -6.60 8.46 -20.85
CA ASP A 8 -5.59 7.42 -20.65
C ASP A 8 -5.11 7.49 -19.19
N ALA A 9 -4.90 6.35 -18.54
CA ALA A 9 -4.36 6.28 -17.19
C ALA A 9 -2.98 6.94 -17.05
N ARG A 10 -2.20 7.04 -18.14
CA ARG A 10 -0.91 7.76 -18.18
C ARG A 10 -1.02 9.27 -18.02
N SER A 11 -2.20 9.85 -18.27
CA SER A 11 -2.47 11.27 -18.06
C SER A 11 -3.31 11.55 -16.81
N ASN A 12 -3.82 10.51 -16.16
CA ASN A 12 -4.60 10.63 -14.93
C ASN A 12 -3.68 10.64 -13.71
N VAL A 13 -3.35 11.82 -13.17
CA VAL A 13 -2.76 11.92 -11.83
C VAL A 13 -3.85 11.62 -10.79
N VAL A 14 -3.54 10.79 -9.80
CA VAL A 14 -4.47 10.42 -8.72
C VAL A 14 -4.05 11.08 -7.42
N GLU A 15 -4.99 11.78 -6.82
CA GLU A 15 -5.00 12.08 -5.38
C GLU A 15 -5.81 10.97 -4.70
N LEU A 16 -5.18 10.25 -3.78
CA LEU A 16 -5.88 9.27 -2.95
C LEU A 16 -6.90 10.03 -2.08
N GLU A 17 -8.15 9.57 -2.05
CA GLU A 17 -9.23 10.35 -1.44
C GLU A 17 -9.30 10.18 0.08
N GLY A 18 -9.51 11.29 0.79
CA GLY A 18 -9.74 11.28 2.23
C GLY A 18 -8.47 11.25 3.06
N ALA A 19 -8.62 11.00 4.36
CA ALA A 19 -7.51 10.66 5.23
C ALA A 19 -7.31 9.14 5.14
N GLY A 20 -6.08 8.69 4.85
CA GLY A 20 -5.72 7.28 4.72
C GLY A 20 -5.98 6.46 6.02
N PRO A 21 -5.50 5.21 6.10
CA PRO A 21 -4.71 4.50 5.10
C PRO A 21 -5.53 3.96 3.91
N TRP A 22 -4.89 3.87 2.75
CA TRP A 22 -5.49 3.35 1.52
C TRP A 22 -5.00 1.95 1.19
N LEU A 23 -5.89 1.08 0.72
CA LEU A 23 -5.53 -0.20 0.14
C LEU A 23 -5.50 -0.05 -1.39
N VAL A 24 -4.34 -0.28 -2.00
CA VAL A 24 -4.14 -0.07 -3.44
C VAL A 24 -3.43 -1.25 -4.09
N LEU A 25 -3.76 -1.53 -5.35
CA LEU A 25 -2.82 -2.20 -6.24
C LEU A 25 -1.88 -1.13 -6.81
N TRP A 26 -0.59 -1.46 -6.93
CA TRP A 26 0.44 -0.59 -7.49
C TRP A 26 1.27 -1.32 -8.56
N GLN A 27 1.69 -0.57 -9.59
CA GLN A 27 2.59 -1.01 -10.64
C GLN A 27 3.52 0.15 -11.05
N ASP A 28 4.79 -0.14 -11.33
CA ASP A 28 5.73 0.85 -11.87
C ASP A 28 5.29 1.38 -13.25
N GLY A 29 4.73 0.49 -14.07
CA GLY A 29 4.22 0.82 -15.40
C GLY A 29 2.95 0.05 -15.75
N ILE A 30 2.12 0.68 -16.58
CA ILE A 30 0.86 0.10 -17.07
C ILE A 30 0.80 0.04 -18.60
N LYS A 31 0.02 -0.92 -19.10
CA LYS A 31 -0.36 -1.01 -20.50
C LYS A 31 -1.38 0.09 -20.83
N ARG A 32 -1.46 0.46 -22.11
CA ARG A 32 -2.34 1.56 -22.59
C ARG A 32 -3.84 1.28 -22.37
N ASP A 33 -4.23 0.02 -22.28
CA ASP A 33 -5.61 -0.42 -22.08
C ASP A 33 -6.03 -0.46 -20.60
N GLN A 34 -5.11 -0.27 -19.65
CA GLN A 34 -5.40 -0.20 -18.22
C GLN A 34 -5.88 1.21 -17.81
N THR A 35 -7.06 1.62 -18.28
CA THR A 35 -7.57 3.00 -18.15
C THR A 35 -8.09 3.38 -16.75
N ASP A 36 -8.32 2.41 -15.87
CA ASP A 36 -8.84 2.63 -14.52
C ASP A 36 -7.76 2.92 -13.46
N TRP A 37 -6.50 2.78 -13.83
CA TRP A 37 -5.35 3.13 -13.00
C TRP A 37 -5.11 4.64 -13.08
N GLY A 38 -4.40 5.17 -12.09
CA GLY A 38 -3.88 6.52 -12.22
C GLY A 38 -2.52 6.67 -11.57
N ARG A 39 -1.79 7.67 -12.06
CA ARG A 39 -0.41 7.95 -11.71
C ARG A 39 -0.35 8.47 -10.26
N LEU A 40 0.41 7.77 -9.44
CA LEU A 40 0.82 8.20 -8.11
C LEU A 40 2.18 8.89 -8.26
N GLU A 41 2.27 10.14 -7.84
CA GLU A 41 3.50 10.93 -7.88
C GLU A 41 3.76 11.51 -6.50
N GLY A 42 4.98 11.32 -6.01
CA GLY A 42 5.43 11.97 -4.79
C GLY A 42 4.80 11.44 -3.51
N HIS A 43 4.31 10.18 -3.49
CA HIS A 43 3.89 9.54 -2.24
C HIS A 43 5.11 9.37 -1.35
N ALA A 44 5.32 10.34 -0.47
CA ALA A 44 6.50 10.40 0.37
C ALA A 44 6.56 9.15 1.25
N CYS A 45 7.74 8.56 1.33
CA CYS A 45 8.09 7.46 2.21
C CYS A 45 9.07 8.00 3.26
N ASN A 46 9.09 7.42 4.46
CA ASN A 46 10.08 7.72 5.51
C ASN A 46 10.08 9.19 6.00
N GLY A 47 9.00 9.97 5.84
CA GLY A 47 8.97 11.39 6.21
C GLY A 47 9.95 12.32 5.44
N PHE A 48 10.80 11.79 4.54
CA PHE A 48 11.79 12.55 3.79
C PHE A 48 11.27 12.89 2.39
N SER A 49 11.37 14.16 2.00
CA SER A 49 10.88 14.67 0.70
C SER A 49 11.53 14.05 -0.54
N CYS A 50 12.54 13.19 -0.40
CA CYS A 50 13.34 12.63 -1.49
C CYS A 50 13.07 11.15 -1.77
N ASP A 51 12.47 10.41 -0.84
CA ASP A 51 12.12 9.01 -1.02
C ASP A 51 10.62 8.91 -1.31
N THR A 52 10.26 8.63 -2.55
CA THR A 52 8.85 8.60 -2.98
C THR A 52 8.48 7.25 -3.59
N LEU A 53 7.22 6.86 -3.47
CA LEU A 53 6.63 5.78 -4.23
C LEU A 53 5.87 6.36 -5.43
N ASP A 54 6.56 6.46 -6.55
CA ASP A 54 5.96 6.82 -7.83
C ASP A 54 5.45 5.57 -8.55
N GLY A 55 4.45 5.72 -9.42
CA GLY A 55 3.99 4.65 -10.29
C GLY A 55 2.52 4.83 -10.67
N TYR A 56 1.80 3.73 -10.75
CA TYR A 56 0.37 3.71 -11.04
C TYR A 56 -0.36 2.93 -9.96
N VAL A 57 -1.48 3.48 -9.49
CA VAL A 57 -2.31 2.85 -8.48
C VAL A 57 -3.75 2.66 -8.92
N LEU A 58 -4.35 1.60 -8.38
CA LEU A 58 -5.79 1.35 -8.40
C LEU A 58 -6.25 1.18 -6.94
N GLU A 59 -7.01 2.14 -6.44
CA GLU A 59 -7.58 2.09 -5.09
C GLU A 59 -8.69 1.03 -4.99
N LEU A 60 -8.62 0.14 -4.00
CA LEU A 60 -9.50 -1.02 -3.88
C LEU A 60 -10.73 -0.81 -2.99
N LYS A 61 -10.83 0.33 -2.29
CA LYS A 61 -12.00 0.76 -1.48
C LYS A 61 -12.53 -0.35 -0.55
N PRO A 62 -11.73 -0.75 0.45
CA PRO A 62 -12.07 -1.87 1.32
C PRO A 62 -13.35 -1.61 2.11
N THR A 63 -14.20 -2.64 2.25
CA THR A 63 -15.45 -2.58 3.03
C THR A 63 -15.30 -3.17 4.44
N LYS A 64 -14.18 -3.85 4.70
CA LYS A 64 -13.81 -4.48 5.98
C LYS A 64 -12.35 -4.19 6.33
N GLY A 65 -11.93 -4.60 7.52
CA GLY A 65 -10.51 -4.60 7.91
C GLY A 65 -9.89 -3.21 8.14
N ARG A 66 -10.71 -2.16 8.31
CA ARG A 66 -10.23 -0.79 8.58
C ARG A 66 -9.29 -0.72 9.78
N GLU A 67 -9.62 -1.43 10.86
CA GLU A 67 -8.77 -1.50 12.07
C GLU A 67 -7.40 -2.12 11.79
N ILE A 68 -7.33 -3.12 10.92
CA ILE A 68 -6.07 -3.76 10.50
C ILE A 68 -5.26 -2.79 9.64
N LEU A 69 -5.90 -2.12 8.67
CA LEU A 69 -5.23 -1.11 7.85
C LEU A 69 -4.66 0.01 8.72
N SER A 70 -5.43 0.50 9.69
CA SER A 70 -4.95 1.49 10.66
C SER A 70 -3.81 0.96 11.50
N ALA A 71 -3.89 -0.26 12.03
CA ALA A 71 -2.80 -0.85 12.84
C ALA A 71 -1.51 -1.05 12.03
N ILE A 72 -1.62 -1.42 10.75
CA ILE A 72 -0.48 -1.46 9.82
C ILE A 72 0.12 -0.08 9.65
N ALA A 73 -0.72 0.92 9.33
CA ALA A 73 -0.27 2.28 9.06
C ALA A 73 0.34 2.99 10.27
N ASN A 74 -0.08 2.61 11.49
CA ASN A 74 0.50 3.06 12.76
C ASN A 74 1.62 2.12 13.26
N GLU A 75 2.10 1.21 12.41
CA GLU A 75 3.29 0.39 12.66
C GLU A 75 3.23 -0.48 13.92
N HIS A 76 2.02 -0.89 14.35
CA HIS A 76 1.81 -1.68 15.58
C HIS A 76 2.61 -2.98 15.63
N PHE A 77 2.97 -3.53 14.47
CA PHE A 77 3.79 -4.73 14.32
C PHE A 77 5.20 -4.58 14.92
N CYS A 78 5.71 -3.35 15.08
CA CYS A 78 7.06 -3.11 15.61
C CYS A 78 7.11 -2.51 17.01
N SER A 79 6.02 -2.56 17.79
CA SER A 79 6.00 -2.07 19.18
C SER A 79 7.05 -2.73 20.11
N SER A 80 7.62 -3.87 19.72
CA SER A 80 8.70 -4.56 20.44
C SER A 80 10.06 -4.52 19.73
N CYS A 81 10.17 -3.84 18.59
CA CYS A 81 11.41 -3.72 17.84
C CYS A 81 12.39 -2.79 18.57
N LYS A 82 13.70 -2.92 18.27
CA LYS A 82 14.71 -1.99 18.81
C LYS A 82 14.40 -0.53 18.49
N TYR A 83 13.92 -0.28 17.27
CA TYR A 83 13.31 0.97 16.85
C TYR A 83 11.85 0.66 16.57
N ASP A 84 10.94 1.36 17.23
CA ASP A 84 9.49 1.12 17.14
C ASP A 84 8.82 1.89 15.98
N SER A 85 9.64 2.48 15.10
CA SER A 85 9.18 3.17 13.90
C SER A 85 10.07 2.92 12.67
N LEU A 86 9.49 3.11 11.49
CA LEU A 86 10.18 3.07 10.19
C LEU A 86 10.73 4.44 9.74
N ASP A 87 10.76 5.45 10.61
CA ASP A 87 11.20 6.82 10.29
C ASP A 87 12.62 6.88 9.67
N TYR A 88 13.47 5.92 10.04
CA TYR A 88 14.85 5.81 9.56
C TYR A 88 15.06 4.65 8.59
N GLY A 89 13.97 4.13 8.03
CA GLY A 89 13.94 3.00 7.11
C GLY A 89 13.70 1.65 7.79
N ALA A 90 13.25 0.68 6.99
CA ALA A 90 13.07 -0.69 7.45
C ALA A 90 14.41 -1.41 7.65
N THR A 91 14.45 -2.25 8.66
CA THR A 91 15.55 -3.19 8.92
C THR A 91 15.01 -4.61 8.80
N VAL A 92 15.91 -5.60 8.77
CA VAL A 92 15.54 -7.03 8.80
C VAL A 92 14.66 -7.38 10.02
N GLU A 93 14.84 -6.68 11.14
CA GLU A 93 13.97 -6.83 12.32
C GLU A 93 12.55 -6.37 12.03
N HIS A 94 12.38 -5.21 11.39
CA HIS A 94 11.07 -4.69 10.98
C HIS A 94 10.40 -5.59 9.95
N GLU A 95 11.13 -6.02 8.92
CA GLU A 95 10.62 -6.93 7.89
C GLU A 95 10.08 -8.23 8.51
N LYS A 96 10.83 -8.80 9.45
CA LYS A 96 10.43 -10.00 10.18
C LYS A 96 9.22 -9.74 11.08
N ALA A 97 9.23 -8.67 11.88
CA ALA A 97 8.14 -8.33 12.77
C ALA A 97 6.84 -8.08 12.01
N TYR A 98 6.91 -7.37 10.89
CA TYR A 98 5.79 -7.13 9.99
C TYR A 98 5.22 -8.44 9.42
N ALA A 99 6.09 -9.32 8.89
CA ALA A 99 5.66 -10.59 8.32
C ALA A 99 5.03 -11.53 9.36
N ASP A 100 5.65 -11.66 10.54
CA ASP A 100 5.14 -12.50 11.63
C ASP A 100 3.79 -11.96 12.15
N TRP A 101 3.68 -10.64 12.35
CA TRP A 101 2.45 -10.01 12.84
C TRP A 101 1.28 -10.16 11.84
N LEU A 102 1.54 -10.02 10.54
CA LEU A 102 0.52 -10.30 9.53
C LEU A 102 0.10 -11.76 9.52
N LEU A 103 1.05 -12.69 9.68
CA LEU A 103 0.77 -14.12 9.72
C LEU A 103 -0.13 -14.49 10.91
N ASP A 104 0.08 -13.86 12.07
CA ASP A 104 -0.79 -14.03 13.25
C ASP A 104 -2.24 -13.56 13.01
N LEU A 105 -2.42 -12.58 12.11
CA LEU A 105 -3.74 -12.14 11.63
C LEU A 105 -4.30 -13.04 10.51
N GLY A 106 -3.51 -14.00 10.04
CA GLY A 106 -3.80 -14.86 8.89
C GLY A 106 -3.80 -14.09 7.57
N ILE A 107 -2.89 -13.13 7.44
CA ILE A 107 -2.60 -12.34 6.23
C ILE A 107 -1.16 -12.64 5.82
N THR A 108 -0.91 -12.83 4.53
CA THR A 108 0.45 -13.04 4.03
C THR A 108 1.06 -11.70 3.63
N ALA A 109 2.30 -11.45 4.07
CA ALA A 109 3.07 -10.29 3.64
C ALA A 109 3.39 -10.35 2.13
N GLY A 110 3.50 -9.19 1.49
CA GLY A 110 3.99 -9.09 0.12
C GLY A 110 5.51 -9.19 0.05
N ASP A 111 6.12 -8.57 -0.97
CA ASP A 111 7.57 -8.42 -1.04
C ASP A 111 8.05 -7.48 0.09
N VAL A 112 8.53 -8.06 1.19
CA VAL A 112 8.96 -7.33 2.38
C VAL A 112 10.14 -6.39 2.13
N ASN A 113 10.91 -6.58 1.05
CA ASN A 113 11.98 -5.64 0.68
C ASN A 113 11.44 -4.26 0.28
N GLN A 114 10.13 -4.15 0.06
CA GLN A 114 9.44 -2.90 -0.26
C GLN A 114 8.81 -2.23 0.96
N LEU A 115 8.91 -2.85 2.14
CA LEU A 115 8.45 -2.28 3.40
C LEU A 115 9.24 -0.99 3.69
N LYS A 116 8.51 0.10 3.88
CA LYS A 116 9.02 1.41 4.28
C LYS A 116 7.89 2.19 4.92
N GLN A 117 8.19 3.25 5.65
CA GLN A 117 7.15 4.06 6.27
C GLN A 117 6.15 4.52 5.20
N ALA A 118 4.86 4.43 5.55
CA ALA A 118 3.73 4.71 4.68
C ALA A 118 3.58 3.81 3.43
N VAL A 119 4.35 2.74 3.27
CA VAL A 119 4.19 1.71 2.22
C VAL A 119 4.37 0.31 2.79
N TYR A 120 3.26 -0.41 2.94
CA TYR A 120 3.23 -1.69 3.62
C TYR A 120 2.78 -2.81 2.67
N PRO A 121 3.69 -3.73 2.26
CA PRO A 121 3.41 -4.77 1.27
C PRO A 121 2.55 -5.90 1.80
N LEU A 122 1.46 -6.20 1.10
CA LEU A 122 0.61 -7.35 1.34
C LEU A 122 0.68 -8.31 0.14
N ALA A 123 0.48 -9.60 0.38
CA ALA A 123 0.33 -10.55 -0.72
C ALA A 123 -1.01 -10.31 -1.41
N ALA A 124 -1.00 -10.11 -2.73
CA ALA A 124 -2.18 -9.85 -3.53
C ALA A 124 -3.00 -11.13 -3.84
N THR A 125 -3.30 -11.92 -2.81
CA THR A 125 -4.09 -13.15 -2.94
C THR A 125 -5.58 -12.88 -2.74
N ALA A 126 -6.43 -13.77 -3.26
CA ALA A 126 -7.88 -13.71 -3.02
C ALA A 126 -8.23 -13.74 -1.53
N GLU A 127 -7.46 -14.50 -0.74
CA GLU A 127 -7.63 -14.60 0.71
C GLU A 127 -7.35 -13.26 1.41
N THR A 128 -6.25 -12.59 1.07
CA THR A 128 -5.93 -11.25 1.58
C THR A 128 -7.00 -10.24 1.20
N LEU A 129 -7.42 -10.21 -0.08
CA LEU A 129 -8.45 -9.28 -0.55
C LEU A 129 -9.80 -9.50 0.16
N ALA A 130 -10.18 -10.75 0.40
CA ALA A 130 -11.40 -11.10 1.13
C ALA A 130 -11.39 -10.59 2.58
N ARG A 131 -10.22 -10.52 3.25
CA ARG A 131 -10.09 -9.92 4.59
C ARG A 131 -10.52 -8.45 4.63
N PHE A 132 -10.30 -7.74 3.53
CA PHE A 132 -10.67 -6.33 3.38
C PHE A 132 -12.02 -6.13 2.70
N GLY A 133 -12.75 -7.23 2.41
CA GLY A 133 -14.03 -7.17 1.72
C GLY A 133 -13.92 -6.65 0.28
N VAL A 134 -12.78 -6.94 -0.36
CA VAL A 134 -12.54 -6.67 -1.77
C VAL A 134 -12.70 -7.99 -2.52
N GLU A 135 -13.76 -8.11 -3.31
CA GLU A 135 -14.11 -9.34 -4.02
C GLU A 135 -14.21 -9.07 -5.53
N GLY A 136 -13.90 -10.09 -6.34
CA GLY A 136 -14.03 -10.01 -7.81
C GLY A 136 -13.00 -9.11 -8.50
N VAL A 137 -12.02 -8.58 -7.78
CA VAL A 137 -10.91 -7.80 -8.37
C VAL A 137 -9.92 -8.76 -9.04
N GLN A 138 -9.65 -8.52 -10.32
CA GLN A 138 -8.55 -9.19 -11.03
C GLN A 138 -7.25 -8.46 -10.71
N VAL A 139 -6.35 -9.15 -10.00
CA VAL A 139 -5.00 -8.64 -9.73
C VAL A 139 -4.11 -8.96 -10.94
N PRO A 140 -3.57 -7.95 -11.64
CA PRO A 140 -2.58 -8.21 -12.69
C PRO A 140 -1.31 -8.84 -12.12
N ALA A 141 -0.64 -9.71 -12.88
CA ALA A 141 0.53 -10.45 -12.39
C ALA A 141 1.66 -9.56 -11.86
N GLU A 142 1.87 -8.40 -12.47
CA GLU A 142 2.91 -7.43 -12.09
C GLU A 142 2.45 -6.47 -10.97
N ALA A 143 1.21 -6.61 -10.46
CA ALA A 143 0.66 -5.69 -9.47
C ALA A 143 1.02 -6.11 -8.05
N HIS A 144 1.48 -5.13 -7.27
CA HIS A 144 1.77 -5.28 -5.85
C HIS A 144 0.59 -4.73 -5.06
N LEU A 145 0.23 -5.38 -3.96
CA LEU A 145 -0.81 -4.87 -3.04
C LEU A 145 -0.12 -4.12 -1.91
N PHE A 146 -0.47 -2.86 -1.72
CA PHE A 146 0.04 -2.05 -0.62
C PHE A 146 -1.10 -1.52 0.24
N VAL A 147 -0.82 -1.42 1.53
CA VAL A 147 -1.43 -0.38 2.37
C VAL A 147 -0.53 0.85 2.27
N LEU A 148 -1.11 1.98 1.89
CA LEU A 148 -0.43 3.28 1.90
C LEU A 148 -0.90 4.05 3.13
N GLY A 149 0.05 4.39 4.01
CA GLY A 149 -0.20 5.19 5.20
C GLY A 149 -0.23 6.68 4.90
N GLU A 150 -0.66 7.48 5.88
CA GLU A 150 -0.42 8.92 5.85
C GLU A 150 1.02 9.19 6.30
N ASN A 151 1.75 10.03 5.55
CA ASN A 151 3.13 10.40 5.87
C ASN A 151 3.24 11.90 6.25
N CYS A 152 2.18 12.47 6.84
CA CYS A 152 2.14 13.88 7.20
C CYS A 152 1.96 14.02 8.70
N ASP A 153 3.07 14.11 9.42
CA ASP A 153 3.16 14.92 10.62
C ASP A 153 3.68 16.33 10.28
#